data_AF-A0AAD1KB62-F1
#
_entry.id   AF-A0AAD1KB62-F1
#
_cell.length_a   1.000
_cell.length_b   1.000
_cell.length_c   1.000
_cell.angle_alpha   90.00
_cell.angle_beta   90.00
_cell.angle_gamma   90.00
#
_symmetry.space_group_name_H-M   'P 1'
#
loop_
_entity.id
_entity.type
_entity.pdbx_description
1 polymer ?
#
loop_
_entity_poly.entity_id
_entity_poly.type
_entity_poly.pdbx_seq_one_letter_code
_entity_poly.pdbx_strand_id
1 'polypeptide(L)'
;MQHNALVLRSKTVELVYQELWGLLLGYNLVRREASQAAVEHGRMPNEISFKYACQFIASQLKVMSKAVSPGNTPKRLNSLRGDLSILL
;
A
#
# COMPACT_ATOMS: atom_id res chain seq x y z
N MET A 1 16.32 13.06 21.97
CA MET A 1 15.02 12.35 21.95
C MET A 1 14.23 12.86 20.76
N GLN A 2 14.01 12.05 19.72
CA GLN A 2 13.16 12.45 18.60
C GLN A 2 11.71 12.52 19.09
N HIS A 3 11.15 13.73 19.17
CA HIS A 3 9.74 13.98 19.43
C HIS A 3 8.91 13.62 18.19
N ASN A 4 8.89 12.35 17.80
CA ASN A 4 7.98 11.84 16.78
C ASN A 4 6.71 11.34 17.47
N ALA A 5 6.00 12.22 18.16
CA ALA A 5 4.62 11.90 18.52
C ALA A 5 3.86 11.70 17.18
N LEU A 6 3.25 10.54 16.98
CA LEU A 6 2.34 10.30 15.87
C LEU A 6 1.10 11.19 16.08
N VAL A 7 1.17 12.44 15.62
CA VAL A 7 0.06 13.40 15.71
C VAL A 7 -0.60 13.49 14.35
N LEU A 8 -1.93 13.43 14.32
CA LEU A 8 -2.72 13.76 13.13
C LEU A 8 -2.40 15.18 12.68
N ARG A 9 -2.22 15.38 11.37
CA ARG A 9 -1.87 16.69 10.79
C ARG A 9 -3.07 17.64 10.77
N SER A 10 -4.27 17.08 10.66
CA SER A 10 -5.52 17.81 10.55
C SER A 10 -5.90 18.51 11.87
N LYS A 11 -6.35 19.76 11.76
CA LYS A 11 -6.68 20.64 12.91
C LYS A 11 -8.18 20.86 13.10
N THR A 12 -9.01 20.44 12.16
CA THR A 12 -10.47 20.53 12.24
C THR A 12 -11.06 19.12 12.30
N VAL A 13 -12.20 18.97 12.98
CA VAL A 13 -12.86 17.67 13.18
C VAL A 13 -13.11 16.97 11.84
N GLU A 14 -13.62 17.70 10.85
CA GLU A 14 -13.86 17.18 9.50
C GLU A 14 -12.59 16.61 8.85
N LEU A 15 -11.48 17.38 8.87
CA LEU A 15 -10.22 16.95 8.28
C LEU A 15 -9.56 15.82 9.07
N VAL A 16 -9.80 15.73 10.37
CA VAL A 16 -9.36 14.61 11.22
C VAL A 16 -10.04 13.32 10.79
N TYR A 17 -11.35 13.35 10.55
CA TYR A 17 -12.06 12.20 10.00
C TYR A 17 -11.52 11.81 8.62
N GLN A 18 -11.30 12.79 7.75
CA GLN A 18 -10.72 12.55 6.42
C GLN A 18 -9.34 11.90 6.51
N GLU A 19 -8.47 12.37 7.40
CA GLU A 19 -7.13 11.81 7.61
C GLU A 19 -7.19 10.37 8.15
N LEU A 20 -8.06 10.11 9.13
CA LEU A 20 -8.25 8.77 9.69
C LEU A 20 -8.77 7.78 8.65
N TRP A 21 -9.77 8.17 7.87
CA TRP A 21 -10.28 7.36 6.77
C TRP A 21 -9.21 7.13 5.71
N GLY A 22 -8.40 8.14 5.39
CA GLY A 22 -7.26 7.99 4.48
C GLY A 22 -6.24 6.96 4.95
N LEU A 23 -5.89 6.99 6.24
CA LEU A 23 -4.97 6.02 6.84
C LEU A 23 -5.55 4.59 6.82
N LEU A 24 -6.82 4.43 7.20
CA LEU A 24 -7.50 3.14 7.17
C LEU A 24 -7.61 2.58 5.75
N LEU A 25 -7.93 3.42 4.77
CA LEU A 25 -7.97 3.02 3.36
C LEU A 25 -6.59 2.58 2.87
N GLY A 26 -5.54 3.34 3.17
CA GLY A 26 -4.16 2.98 2.80
C GLY A 26 -3.71 1.65 3.42
N TYR A 27 -3.98 1.45 4.72
CA TYR A 27 -3.69 0.18 5.41
C TYR A 27 -4.40 -1.00 4.75
N ASN A 28 -5.72 -0.89 4.55
CA ASN A 28 -6.53 -1.97 3.98
C ASN A 28 -6.12 -2.29 2.54
N LEU A 29 -5.78 -1.27 1.75
CA LEU A 29 -5.30 -1.45 0.38
C LEU A 29 -4.01 -2.27 0.34
N VAL A 30 -3.01 -1.89 1.16
CA VAL A 30 -1.73 -2.61 1.23
C VAL A 30 -1.94 -4.06 1.68
N ARG A 31 -2.76 -4.29 2.72
CA ARG A 31 -3.06 -5.64 3.21
C ARG A 31 -3.80 -6.48 2.18
N ARG A 32 -4.72 -5.87 1.41
CA ARG A 32 -5.43 -6.55 0.32
C ARG A 32 -4.48 -7.01 -0.77
N GLU A 33 -3.61 -6.13 -1.27
CA GLU A 33 -2.66 -6.51 -2.34
C GLU A 33 -1.63 -7.54 -1.85
N ALA A 34 -1.13 -7.40 -0.62
CA ALA A 34 -0.27 -8.41 0.00
C ALA A 34 -1.01 -9.77 0.12
N SER A 35 -2.26 -9.78 0.57
CA SER A 35 -3.05 -11.00 0.65
C SER A 35 -3.27 -11.64 -0.71
N GLN A 36 -3.51 -10.85 -1.76
CA GLN A 36 -3.68 -11.36 -3.13
C GLN A 36 -2.38 -11.96 -3.66
N ALA A 37 -1.25 -11.26 -3.49
CA ALA A 37 0.06 -11.77 -3.85
C ALA A 37 0.40 -13.09 -3.13
N ALA A 38 0.08 -13.18 -1.83
CA ALA A 38 0.30 -14.41 -1.06
C ALA A 38 -0.53 -15.58 -1.61
N VAL A 39 -1.84 -15.37 -1.84
CA VAL A 39 -2.74 -16.38 -2.39
C VAL A 39 -2.29 -16.85 -3.79
N GLU A 40 -1.87 -15.93 -4.65
CA GLU A 40 -1.34 -16.24 -5.99
C GLU A 40 -0.10 -17.14 -5.96
N HIS A 41 0.66 -17.12 -4.85
CA HIS A 41 1.90 -17.88 -4.69
C HIS A 41 1.77 -19.04 -3.68
N GLY A 42 0.55 -19.40 -3.29
CA GLY A 42 0.30 -20.50 -2.34
C GLY A 42 0.83 -20.25 -0.93
N ARG A 43 0.96 -18.99 -0.54
CA ARG A 43 1.46 -18.52 0.76
C ARG A 43 0.31 -18.04 1.65
N MET A 44 0.53 -18.02 2.95
CA MET A 44 -0.43 -17.43 3.88
C MET A 44 -0.32 -15.89 3.84
N PRO A 45 -1.45 -15.14 3.86
CA PRO A 45 -1.45 -13.67 3.81
C PRO A 45 -0.66 -12.96 4.92
N ASN A 46 -0.36 -13.65 6.02
CA ASN A 46 0.42 -13.14 7.15
C ASN A 46 1.94 -13.27 6.94
N GLU A 47 2.39 -14.03 5.93
CA GLU A 47 3.82 -14.22 5.62
C GLU A 47 4.43 -13.00 4.92
N ILE A 48 3.62 -12.18 4.22
CA ILE A 48 4.12 -10.95 3.61
C ILE A 48 4.16 -9.82 4.64
N SER A 49 5.36 -9.31 4.90
CA SER A 49 5.59 -8.17 5.80
C SER A 49 4.85 -6.92 5.33
N PHE A 50 4.02 -6.35 6.19
CA PHE A 50 3.30 -5.10 5.90
C PHE A 50 4.26 -3.94 5.57
N LYS A 51 5.39 -3.84 6.27
CA LYS A 51 6.36 -2.77 6.07
C LYS A 51 6.96 -2.82 4.66
N TYR A 52 7.41 -3.99 4.23
CA TYR A 52 7.99 -4.18 2.90
C TYR A 52 6.95 -4.02 1.80
N ALA A 53 5.74 -4.59 1.98
CA ALA A 53 4.63 -4.41 1.05
C ALA A 53 4.25 -2.93 0.89
N CYS A 54 4.16 -2.17 1.98
CA CYS A 54 3.85 -0.74 1.95
C CYS A 54 4.93 0.06 1.20
N GLN A 55 6.21 -0.19 1.48
CA GLN A 55 7.33 0.46 0.80
C GLN A 55 7.36 0.15 -0.70
N PHE A 56 7.12 -1.11 -1.06
CA PHE A 56 7.11 -1.56 -2.44
C PHE A 56 5.91 -1.00 -3.23
N ILE A 57 4.70 -1.07 -2.67
CA ILE A 57 3.52 -0.48 -3.29
C ILE A 57 3.71 1.03 -3.47
N ALA A 58 4.25 1.73 -2.47
CA ALA A 58 4.52 3.16 -2.58
C ALA A 58 5.56 3.50 -3.66
N SER A 59 6.61 2.68 -3.85
CA SER A 59 7.60 2.88 -4.90
C SER A 59 6.97 2.65 -6.28
N GLN A 60 6.18 1.60 -6.43
CA GLN A 60 5.47 1.31 -7.67
C GLN A 60 4.48 2.41 -8.02
N LEU A 61 3.69 2.91 -7.06
CA LEU A 61 2.77 4.04 -7.30
C LEU A 61 3.50 5.30 -7.80
N LYS A 62 4.72 5.57 -7.33
CA LYS A 62 5.55 6.69 -7.86
C LYS A 62 6.02 6.45 -9.30
N VAL A 63 6.30 5.19 -9.67
CA VAL A 63 6.57 4.81 -11.07
C VAL A 63 5.28 4.88 -11.89
N MET A 64 4.13 4.60 -11.26
CA MET A 64 2.82 4.62 -11.89
C MET A 64 2.29 6.00 -12.20
N SER A 65 2.54 6.98 -11.33
CA SER A 65 2.11 8.37 -11.53
C SER A 65 2.74 9.02 -12.76
N LYS A 66 3.86 8.50 -13.26
CA LYS A 66 4.54 8.97 -14.48
C LYS A 66 4.10 8.24 -15.75
N ALA A 67 3.19 7.27 -15.66
CA ALA A 67 2.79 6.49 -16.82
C ALA A 67 1.73 7.21 -17.66
N VAL A 68 1.94 7.20 -18.97
CA VAL A 68 1.17 7.98 -19.95
C VAL A 68 -0.19 7.34 -20.28
N SER A 69 -0.38 6.05 -19.98
CA SER A 69 -1.62 5.31 -20.32
C SER A 69 -2.29 4.70 -19.08
N PRO A 70 -3.40 5.29 -18.60
CA PRO A 70 -4.18 4.74 -17.49
C PRO A 70 -4.77 3.35 -17.78
N GLY A 71 -5.03 3.01 -19.06
CA GLY A 71 -5.60 1.72 -19.46
C GLY A 71 -4.72 0.51 -19.15
N ASN A 72 -3.42 0.71 -18.93
CA ASN A 72 -2.49 -0.37 -18.54
C ASN A 72 -2.42 -0.62 -17.02
N THR A 73 -3.20 0.10 -16.21
CA THR A 73 -3.20 -0.05 -14.75
C THR A 73 -3.43 -1.49 -14.28
N PRO A 74 -4.40 -2.26 -14.84
CA PRO A 74 -4.61 -3.64 -14.42
C PRO A 74 -3.39 -4.55 -14.66
N LYS A 75 -2.73 -4.41 -15.82
CA LYS A 75 -1.52 -5.19 -16.14
C LYS A 75 -0.38 -4.91 -15.16
N ARG A 76 -0.19 -3.63 -14.81
CA ARG A 76 0.87 -3.21 -13.88
C ARG A 76 0.60 -3.67 -12.46
N LEU A 77 -0.67 -3.74 -12.06
CA LEU A 77 -1.06 -4.27 -10.77
C LEU A 77 -0.77 -5.79 -10.68
N ASN A 78 -1.02 -6.54 -11.75
CA ASN A 78 -0.65 -7.96 -11.79
C ASN A 78 0.87 -8.16 -11.68
N SER A 79 1.67 -7.36 -12.40
CA SER A 79 3.13 -7.40 -12.25
C SER A 79 3.56 -7.07 -10.82
N LEU A 80 2.96 -6.05 -10.21
CA LEU A 80 3.23 -5.65 -8.83
C LEU A 80 2.95 -6.78 -7.83
N ARG A 81 1.88 -7.57 -8.01
CA ARG A 81 1.60 -8.72 -7.15
C ARG A 81 2.62 -9.85 -7.30
N GLY A 82 3.08 -10.09 -8.53
CA GLY A 82 4.21 -10.99 -8.78
C GLY A 82 5.44 -10.59 -7.98
N ASP A 83 5.81 -9.31 -8.04
CA ASP A 83 6.99 -8.80 -7.34
C ASP A 83 6.84 -8.79 -5.80
N LEU A 84 5.63 -8.52 -5.28
CA LEU A 84 5.34 -8.54 -3.84
C LEU A 84 5.61 -9.92 -3.20
N SER A 85 5.44 -11.00 -3.95
CA SER A 85 5.65 -12.36 -3.47
C SER A 85 7.11 -12.67 -3.11
N ILE A 86 8.04 -11.88 -3.65
CA ILE A 86 9.49 -12.03 -3.44
C ILE A 86 9.93 -11.41 -2.10
N LEU A 87 9.09 -10.55 -1.48
CA LEU A 87 9.42 -9.77 -0.28
C LEU A 87 9.18 -10.52 1.05
N LEU A 88 9.44 -11.83 1.06
CA LEU A 88 9.42 -12.66 2.27
C LEU A 88 10.49 -12.21 3.28
#